data_AF-A0A091C9E2-F1
#
_entry.id   AF-A0A091C9E2-F1
#
_cell.length_a   1.000
_cell.length_b   1.000
_cell.length_c   1.000
_cell.angle_alpha   90.00
_cell.angle_beta   90.00
_cell.angle_gamma   90.00
#
_symmetry.space_group_name_H-M   'P 1'
#
loop_
_entity.id
_entity.type
_entity.pdbx_description
1 polymer ?
#
loop_
_entity_poly.entity_id
_entity_poly.type
_entity_poly.pdbx_seq_one_letter_code
_entity_poly.pdbx_strand_id
1 'polypeptide(L)'
;MEVGGLDGISYHLIQGFDYIALGHLHSKNALKKENALYSGSPLKFSLSEKDDQKGVWIVDSQTMQPEFHELHPKRDVRTLEASFEELTNPVFYQQLDRSCFWYFQLTDRSVITNMMAQLRTIYPNILGVERINGRQKENQISQIKERKKAPYHMLTSFF
;
A
#
# COMPACT_ATOMS: atom_id res chain seq x y z
N MET A 1 -8.03 20.97 -0.43
CA MET A 1 -8.23 19.58 0.03
C MET A 1 -7.81 19.57 1.48
N GLU A 2 -8.74 19.28 2.37
CA GLU A 2 -8.57 19.41 3.81
C GLU A 2 -8.61 18.01 4.44
N VAL A 3 -7.61 17.68 5.25
CA VAL A 3 -7.61 16.47 6.08
C VAL A 3 -7.01 16.87 7.43
N GLY A 4 -7.83 16.87 8.49
CA GLY A 4 -7.33 16.96 9.87
C GLY A 4 -7.06 18.35 10.47
N GLY A 5 -7.65 19.43 9.93
CA GLY A 5 -7.64 20.75 10.58
C GLY A 5 -6.34 21.57 10.45
N LEU A 6 -5.41 21.13 9.60
CA LEU A 6 -4.31 21.96 9.11
C LEU A 6 -4.65 22.40 7.69
N ASP A 7 -5.19 23.61 7.59
CA ASP A 7 -5.39 24.29 6.32
C ASP A 7 -4.04 24.39 5.60
N GLY A 8 -4.03 24.07 4.30
CA GLY A 8 -2.79 24.07 3.54
C GLY A 8 -2.18 25.47 3.52
N ILE A 9 -0.86 25.58 3.69
CA ILE A 9 -0.19 26.88 3.58
C ILE A 9 -0.37 27.40 2.15
N SER A 10 -1.01 28.55 2.00
CA SER A 10 -1.18 29.20 0.70
C SER A 10 0.18 29.52 0.08
N TYR A 11 0.39 29.09 -1.16
CA TYR A 11 1.59 29.40 -1.94
C TYR A 11 1.90 30.90 -1.98
N HIS A 12 0.88 31.75 -1.98
CA HIS A 12 1.06 33.21 -2.03
C HIS A 12 1.86 33.79 -0.86
N LEU A 13 1.88 33.10 0.29
CA LEU A 13 2.66 33.51 1.45
C LEU A 13 4.16 33.29 1.29
N ILE A 14 4.56 32.40 0.36
CA ILE A 14 5.93 31.95 0.19
C ILE A 14 6.48 32.17 -1.22
N GLN A 15 5.67 32.69 -2.16
CA GLN A 15 6.04 32.83 -3.58
C GLN A 15 7.21 33.78 -3.88
N GLY A 16 7.73 34.51 -2.89
CA GLY A 16 8.83 35.48 -3.07
C GLY A 16 10.24 34.89 -3.08
N PHE A 17 10.39 33.58 -2.86
CA PHE A 17 11.68 32.90 -2.90
C PHE A 17 11.98 32.35 -4.30
N ASP A 18 13.27 32.39 -4.67
CA ASP A 18 13.76 31.84 -5.94
C ASP A 18 13.53 30.32 -6.05
N TYR A 19 13.64 29.62 -4.93
CA TYR A 19 13.35 28.20 -4.81
C TYR A 19 12.80 27.85 -3.42
N ILE A 20 11.81 26.96 -3.38
CA ILE A 20 11.11 26.52 -2.18
C ILE A 20 11.16 24.99 -2.13
N ALA A 21 12.02 24.46 -1.26
CA ALA A 21 12.12 23.04 -0.99
C ALA A 21 11.04 22.59 0.01
N LEU A 22 10.00 21.91 -0.48
CA LEU A 22 8.91 21.39 0.35
C LEU A 22 9.15 19.93 0.74
N GLY A 23 8.74 19.54 1.94
CA GLY A 23 8.82 18.18 2.48
C GLY A 23 7.45 17.63 2.88
N HIS A 24 7.38 16.61 3.73
CA HIS A 24 6.15 15.98 4.26
C HIS A 24 5.40 15.05 3.27
N LEU A 25 5.12 15.48 2.03
CA LEU A 25 4.42 14.64 1.05
C LEU A 25 5.38 13.72 0.30
N HIS A 26 4.98 12.46 0.13
CA HIS A 26 5.81 11.42 -0.51
C HIS A 26 5.86 11.48 -2.03
N SER A 27 4.93 12.21 -2.66
CA SER A 27 4.92 12.42 -4.11
C SER A 27 5.51 13.78 -4.45
N LYS A 28 6.51 13.79 -5.33
CA LYS A 28 7.09 15.04 -5.86
C LYS A 28 6.08 15.89 -6.64
N ASN A 29 5.04 15.24 -7.19
CA ASN A 29 4.02 15.86 -8.03
C ASN A 29 2.83 16.41 -7.22
N ALA A 30 2.92 16.44 -5.89
CA ALA A 30 1.84 16.89 -5.02
C ALA A 30 1.48 18.38 -5.19
N LEU A 31 2.36 19.17 -5.81
CA LEU A 31 2.14 20.57 -6.13
C LEU A 31 2.60 20.87 -7.56
N LYS A 32 1.83 21.71 -8.27
CA LYS A 32 2.16 22.17 -9.64
C LYS A 32 2.60 23.63 -9.60
N LYS A 33 3.86 23.87 -9.24
CA LYS A 33 4.54 25.18 -9.25
C LYS A 33 5.99 25.00 -9.71
N GLU A 34 6.54 26.00 -10.37
CA GLU A 34 7.88 25.91 -10.97
C GLU A 34 9.00 26.05 -9.93
N ASN A 35 8.86 27.00 -9.00
CA ASN A 35 9.85 27.28 -7.95
C ASN A 35 9.56 26.57 -6.62
N ALA A 36 8.44 25.85 -6.48
CA ALA A 36 8.04 25.20 -5.23
C ALA A 36 7.78 23.71 -5.45
N LEU A 37 8.73 22.89 -5.00
CA LEU A 37 8.75 21.47 -5.31
C LEU A 37 8.78 20.65 -4.02
N TYR A 38 7.90 19.65 -3.94
CA TYR A 38 8.05 18.61 -2.94
C TYR A 38 9.22 17.71 -3.34
N SER A 39 10.09 17.40 -2.36
CA SER A 39 11.17 16.42 -2.57
C SER A 39 10.62 15.03 -2.90
N GLY A 40 9.42 14.73 -2.40
CA GLY A 40 8.92 13.37 -2.34
C GLY A 40 9.73 12.52 -1.36
N SER A 41 9.39 11.24 -1.30
CA SER A 41 10.19 10.23 -0.62
C SER A 41 11.23 9.61 -1.58
N PRO A 42 12.37 9.12 -1.08
CA PRO A 42 13.36 8.43 -1.91
C PRO A 42 12.95 6.98 -2.25
N LEU A 43 12.00 6.42 -1.50
CA LEU A 43 11.48 5.07 -1.65
C LEU A 43 9.95 5.07 -1.53
N LYS A 44 9.29 4.02 -2.01
CA LYS A 44 7.85 3.82 -1.86
C LYS A 44 7.56 3.26 -0.46
N PHE A 45 6.76 3.97 0.33
CA PHE A 45 6.39 3.53 1.69
C PHE A 45 4.96 2.99 1.80
N SER A 46 4.17 3.11 0.73
CA SER A 46 2.79 2.65 0.66
C SER A 46 2.44 2.14 -0.75
N LEU A 47 1.39 1.33 -0.86
CA LEU A 47 0.91 0.81 -2.15
C LEU A 47 0.35 1.90 -3.06
N SER A 48 -0.15 3.01 -2.49
CA SER A 48 -0.58 4.16 -3.28
C SER A 48 0.58 4.82 -4.05
N GLU A 49 1.81 4.59 -3.62
CA GLU A 49 3.02 5.10 -4.27
C GLU A 49 3.59 4.11 -5.31
N LYS A 50 2.90 2.99 -5.64
CA LYS A 50 3.42 1.93 -6.52
C LYS A 50 3.83 2.44 -7.92
N ASP A 51 3.15 3.46 -8.42
CA ASP A 51 3.37 4.06 -9.74
C ASP A 51 4.18 5.38 -9.64
N ASP A 52 4.55 5.81 -8.44
CA ASP A 52 5.37 7.02 -8.26
C ASP A 52 6.81 6.75 -8.71
N GLN A 53 7.36 7.67 -9.52
CA GLN A 53 8.79 7.80 -9.71
C GLN A 53 9.42 8.40 -8.46
N LYS A 54 10.40 7.69 -7.89
CA LYS A 54 11.14 8.15 -6.71
C LYS A 54 12.50 8.68 -7.15
N GLY A 55 12.99 9.69 -6.44
CA GLY A 55 14.18 10.39 -6.85
C GLY A 55 14.51 11.58 -5.97
N VAL A 56 15.43 12.41 -6.44
CA VAL A 56 15.85 13.64 -5.78
C VAL A 56 15.88 14.78 -6.78
N TRP A 57 15.70 16.00 -6.28
CA TRP A 57 15.97 17.21 -7.05
C TRP A 57 17.41 17.65 -6.84
N ILE A 58 18.14 17.87 -7.93
CA ILE A 58 19.43 18.55 -7.92
C ILE A 58 19.15 19.98 -8.37
N VAL A 59 19.49 20.96 -7.52
CA VAL A 59 19.24 22.37 -7.79
C VAL A 59 20.58 23.08 -7.89
N ASP A 60 20.83 23.70 -9.03
CA ASP A 60 22.01 24.53 -9.23
C ASP A 60 21.81 25.88 -8.53
N SER A 61 22.76 26.28 -7.67
CA SER A 61 22.62 27.48 -6.85
C SER A 61 22.87 28.80 -7.59
N GLN A 62 23.26 28.77 -8.86
CA GLN A 62 23.45 29.96 -9.68
C GLN A 62 22.21 30.22 -10.55
N THR A 63 21.64 29.15 -11.12
CA THR A 63 20.50 29.21 -12.05
C THR A 63 19.16 28.93 -11.38
N MET A 64 19.17 28.35 -10.18
CA MET A 64 17.99 27.85 -9.45
C MET A 64 17.12 26.89 -10.27
N GLN A 65 17.71 26.22 -11.26
CA GLN A 65 17.01 25.24 -12.10
C GLN A 65 17.02 23.87 -11.43
N PRO A 66 15.84 23.30 -11.11
CA PRO A 66 15.74 21.98 -10.51
C PRO A 66 15.75 20.88 -11.59
N GLU A 67 16.64 19.91 -11.45
CA GLU A 67 16.72 18.70 -12.28
C GLU A 67 16.37 17.46 -11.46
N PHE A 68 15.36 16.70 -11.92
CA PHE A 68 14.96 15.47 -11.23
C PHE A 68 15.86 14.31 -11.63
N HIS A 69 16.51 13.71 -10.64
CA HIS A 69 17.30 12.51 -10.80
C HIS A 69 16.53 11.32 -10.22
N GLU A 70 16.12 10.40 -11.10
CA GLU A 70 15.41 9.19 -10.69
C GLU A 70 16.33 8.26 -9.88
N LEU A 71 15.79 7.70 -8.80
CA LEU A 71 16.44 6.69 -7.99
C LEU A 71 15.81 5.33 -8.27
N HIS A 72 16.65 4.35 -8.57
CA HIS A 72 16.23 2.97 -8.77
C HIS A 72 16.53 2.14 -7.51
N PRO A 73 15.52 1.86 -6.66
CA PRO A 73 15.74 1.10 -5.45
C PRO A 73 16.13 -0.34 -5.77
N LYS A 74 16.99 -0.94 -4.93
CA LYS A 74 17.35 -2.36 -5.04
C LYS A 74 16.13 -3.29 -5.00
N ARG A 75 15.07 -2.88 -4.30
CA ARG A 75 13.80 -3.60 -4.20
C ARG A 75 12.68 -2.62 -4.37
N ASP A 76 11.94 -2.77 -5.45
CA ASP A 76 10.74 -1.98 -5.69
C ASP A 76 9.51 -2.61 -5.02
N VAL A 77 8.46 -1.80 -4.84
CA VAL A 77 7.13 -2.26 -4.42
C VAL A 77 6.31 -2.61 -5.66
N ARG A 78 5.78 -3.84 -5.71
CA ARG A 78 5.01 -4.34 -6.83
C ARG A 78 3.70 -4.97 -6.37
N THR A 79 2.67 -4.80 -7.19
CA THR A 79 1.38 -5.44 -7.03
C THR A 79 1.15 -6.42 -8.17
N LEU A 80 0.62 -7.61 -7.86
CA LEU A 80 0.27 -8.59 -8.88
C LEU A 80 -1.06 -9.26 -8.54
N GLU A 81 -1.96 -9.27 -9.51
CA GLU A 81 -3.18 -10.06 -9.49
C GLU A 81 -2.89 -11.42 -10.14
N ALA A 82 -3.16 -12.51 -9.41
CA ALA A 82 -2.93 -13.89 -9.86
C ALA A 82 -3.64 -14.88 -8.94
N SER A 83 -3.84 -16.11 -9.42
CA SER A 83 -4.24 -17.23 -8.57
C SER A 83 -3.07 -17.76 -7.74
N PHE A 84 -3.38 -18.48 -6.66
CA PHE A 84 -2.37 -19.16 -5.85
C PHE A 84 -1.64 -20.25 -6.63
N GLU A 85 -2.32 -20.92 -7.56
CA GLU A 85 -1.71 -21.89 -8.47
C GLU A 85 -0.65 -21.22 -9.35
N GLU A 86 -0.96 -20.07 -9.94
CA GLU A 86 0.01 -19.30 -10.74
C GLU A 86 1.19 -18.84 -9.88
N LEU A 87 0.94 -18.27 -8.70
CA LEU A 87 1.99 -17.79 -7.81
C LEU A 87 2.90 -18.91 -7.27
N THR A 88 2.44 -20.16 -7.27
CA THR A 88 3.23 -21.32 -6.85
C THR A 88 3.84 -22.10 -8.02
N ASN A 89 3.50 -21.73 -9.27
CA ASN A 89 4.03 -22.37 -10.47
C ASN A 89 5.47 -21.90 -10.77
N PRO A 90 6.46 -22.81 -10.83
CA PRO A 90 7.86 -22.46 -11.12
C PRO A 90 8.06 -21.72 -12.42
N VAL A 91 7.34 -22.08 -13.48
CA VAL A 91 7.46 -21.41 -14.79
C VAL A 91 7.01 -19.96 -14.70
N PHE A 92 5.99 -19.69 -13.88
CA PHE A 92 5.45 -18.35 -13.69
C PHE A 92 6.37 -17.50 -12.81
N TYR A 93 6.68 -17.95 -11.59
CA TYR A 93 7.42 -17.11 -10.64
C TYR A 93 8.90 -16.91 -11.01
N GLN A 94 9.48 -17.76 -11.87
CA GLN A 94 10.85 -17.56 -12.37
C GLN A 94 10.99 -16.35 -13.29
N GLN A 95 9.88 -15.87 -13.87
CA GLN A 95 9.86 -14.66 -14.70
C GLN A 95 9.78 -13.38 -13.86
N LEU A 96 9.56 -13.50 -12.55
CA LEU A 96 9.37 -12.39 -11.62
C LEU A 96 10.66 -12.09 -10.84
N ASP A 97 10.89 -10.82 -10.53
CA ASP A 97 11.88 -10.44 -9.52
C ASP A 97 11.32 -10.72 -8.12
N ARG A 98 11.63 -11.90 -7.59
CA ARG A 98 11.18 -12.35 -6.27
C ARG A 98 11.82 -11.56 -5.12
N SER A 99 12.86 -10.77 -5.39
CA SER A 99 13.49 -9.93 -4.38
C SER A 99 12.72 -8.64 -4.08
N CYS A 100 11.81 -8.20 -4.98
CA CYS A 100 10.92 -7.08 -4.76
C CYS A 100 10.00 -7.26 -3.54
N PHE A 101 9.46 -6.13 -3.06
CA PHE A 101 8.37 -6.13 -2.10
C PHE A 101 7.05 -6.40 -2.83
N TRP A 102 6.39 -7.52 -2.53
CA TRP A 102 5.20 -7.95 -3.26
C TRP A 102 3.92 -7.76 -2.44
N TYR A 103 2.89 -7.24 -3.09
CA TYR A 103 1.52 -7.28 -2.62
C TYR A 103 0.67 -8.08 -3.61
N PHE A 104 0.10 -9.19 -3.16
CA PHE A 104 -0.65 -10.09 -4.04
C PHE A 104 -2.15 -9.90 -3.90
N GLN A 105 -2.81 -9.86 -5.05
CA GLN A 105 -4.26 -9.80 -5.18
C GLN A 105 -4.75 -11.15 -5.72
N LEU A 106 -5.19 -12.02 -4.81
CA LEU A 106 -5.61 -13.37 -5.17
C LEU A 106 -6.98 -13.37 -5.82
N THR A 107 -7.07 -14.07 -6.94
CA THR A 107 -8.34 -14.36 -7.64
C THR A 107 -9.11 -15.50 -6.96
N ASP A 108 -8.42 -16.37 -6.22
CA ASP A 108 -9.00 -17.50 -5.48
C ASP A 108 -9.97 -17.05 -4.38
N ARG A 109 -11.14 -17.68 -4.35
CA ARG A 109 -12.16 -17.45 -3.32
C ARG A 109 -12.13 -18.47 -2.18
N SER A 110 -11.56 -19.64 -2.42
CA SER A 110 -11.46 -20.73 -1.45
C SER A 110 -10.44 -20.42 -0.34
N VAL A 111 -10.59 -21.12 0.78
CA VAL A 111 -9.59 -21.13 1.84
C VAL A 111 -8.40 -21.96 1.36
N ILE A 112 -7.20 -21.39 1.44
CA ILE A 112 -5.96 -22.05 1.05
C ILE A 112 -5.13 -22.28 2.31
N THR A 113 -4.94 -23.55 2.67
CA THR A 113 -4.19 -23.95 3.85
C THR A 113 -2.73 -23.54 3.74
N ASN A 114 -2.17 -22.96 4.80
CA ASN A 114 -0.76 -22.53 4.87
C ASN A 114 -0.31 -21.58 3.74
N MET A 115 -1.24 -20.85 3.11
CA MET A 115 -0.99 -19.96 1.96
C MET A 115 0.22 -19.04 2.16
N MET A 116 0.27 -18.30 3.28
CA MET A 116 1.38 -17.38 3.55
C MET A 116 2.72 -18.08 3.75
N ALA A 117 2.73 -19.28 4.35
CA ALA A 117 3.96 -20.04 4.53
C ALA A 117 4.51 -20.52 3.18
N GLN A 118 3.63 -21.04 2.32
CA GLN A 118 3.99 -21.48 0.97
C GLN A 118 4.46 -20.32 0.10
N LEU A 119 3.77 -19.18 0.10
CA LEU A 119 4.22 -18.03 -0.69
C LEU A 119 5.55 -17.47 -0.19
N ARG A 120 5.82 -17.47 1.12
CA ARG A 120 7.09 -16.96 1.67
C ARG A 120 8.31 -17.81 1.32
N THR A 121 8.15 -19.09 0.99
CA THR A 121 9.29 -19.90 0.49
C THR A 121 9.72 -19.45 -0.91
N ILE A 122 8.81 -18.85 -1.68
CA ILE A 122 9.03 -18.40 -3.06
C ILE A 122 9.38 -16.90 -3.09
N TYR A 123 8.59 -16.09 -2.40
CA TYR A 123 8.68 -14.63 -2.33
C TYR A 123 9.04 -14.19 -0.90
N PRO A 124 10.32 -13.88 -0.62
CA PRO A 124 10.76 -13.58 0.75
C PRO A 124 10.17 -12.28 1.33
N ASN A 125 9.80 -11.31 0.48
CA ASN A 125 9.46 -9.94 0.89
C ASN A 125 7.98 -9.59 0.62
N ILE A 126 7.05 -10.42 1.12
CA ILE A 126 5.60 -10.15 0.94
C ILE A 126 5.15 -9.07 1.94
N LEU A 127 4.61 -7.96 1.41
CA LEU A 127 3.96 -6.91 2.19
C LEU A 127 2.55 -7.30 2.62
N GLY A 128 1.81 -7.99 1.76
CA GLY A 128 0.44 -8.40 2.03
C GLY A 128 -0.16 -9.27 0.94
N VAL A 129 -1.27 -9.92 1.28
CA VAL A 129 -2.06 -10.71 0.35
C VAL A 129 -3.53 -10.43 0.64
N GLU A 130 -4.27 -10.00 -0.37
CA GLU A 130 -5.72 -9.81 -0.31
C GLU A 130 -6.43 -10.68 -1.36
N ARG A 131 -7.76 -10.75 -1.28
CA ARG A 131 -8.58 -11.40 -2.31
C ARG A 131 -9.46 -10.34 -2.96
N ILE A 132 -9.37 -10.20 -4.27
CA ILE A 132 -10.11 -9.16 -5.03
C ILE A 132 -11.63 -9.32 -4.90
N ASN A 133 -12.11 -10.57 -4.75
CA ASN A 133 -13.52 -10.92 -4.68
C ASN A 133 -13.97 -11.33 -3.27
N GLY A 134 -13.15 -11.06 -2.25
CA GLY A 134 -13.37 -11.56 -0.90
C GLY A 134 -13.24 -13.08 -0.79
N ARG A 135 -13.47 -13.59 0.42
CA ARG A 135 -13.57 -15.04 0.65
C ARG A 135 -14.97 -15.50 0.33
N GLN A 136 -15.09 -16.67 -0.29
CA GLN A 136 -16.37 -17.37 -0.30
C GLN A 136 -16.73 -17.66 1.16
N LYS A 137 -17.84 -17.09 1.64
CA LYS A 137 -18.43 -17.55 2.89
C LYS A 137 -18.83 -18.99 2.65
N GLU A 138 -18.15 -19.94 3.28
CA GLU A 138 -18.78 -21.23 3.50
C GLU A 138 -20.10 -20.93 4.19
N ASN A 139 -21.21 -21.40 3.62
CA ASN A 139 -22.47 -21.51 4.34
C ASN A 139 -22.23 -22.53 5.47
N GLN A 140 -21.54 -22.14 6.53
CA GLN A 140 -21.76 -22.75 7.82
C GLN A 140 -23.17 -22.34 8.21
N ILE A 141 -24.14 -23.18 7.81
CA ILE A 141 -25.41 -23.30 8.52
C ILE A 141 -25.04 -23.89 9.88
N SER A 142 -24.39 -23.08 10.72
CA SER A 142 -24.42 -23.25 12.15
C SER A 142 -25.81 -22.76 12.53
N GLN A 143 -26.78 -23.69 12.56
CA GLN A 143 -28.01 -23.49 13.33
C GLN A 143 -27.61 -23.32 14.80
N ILE A 144 -27.12 -22.14 15.17
CA ILE A 144 -27.35 -21.65 16.51
C ILE A 144 -28.84 -21.32 16.51
N LYS A 145 -29.65 -22.32 16.89
CA LYS A 145 -31.00 -22.07 17.35
C LYS A 145 -30.86 -21.01 18.45
N GLU A 146 -31.17 -19.77 18.12
CA GLU A 146 -31.53 -18.77 19.11
C GLU A 146 -32.70 -19.35 19.91
N ARG A 147 -32.39 -20.03 21.01
CA ARG A 147 -33.35 -20.17 22.08
C ARG A 147 -33.50 -18.77 22.64
N LYS A 148 -34.49 -18.03 22.14
CA LYS A 148 -35.11 -16.92 22.87
C LYS A 148 -35.65 -17.48 24.18
N LYS A 149 -34.79 -17.61 25.19
CA LYS A 149 -35.23 -17.69 26.58
C LYS A 149 -35.20 -16.27 27.10
N ALA A 150 -36.36 -15.81 27.56
CA ALA A 150 -36.52 -14.50 28.17
C ALA A 150 -35.48 -14.30 29.29
N PRO A 151 -34.92 -13.09 29.46
CA PRO A 151 -33.81 -12.79 30.38
C PRO A 151 -34.01 -13.27 31.83
N TYR A 152 -35.26 -13.41 32.27
CA TYR A 152 -35.65 -13.79 33.62
C TYR A 152 -35.21 -15.22 34.03
N HIS A 153 -35.08 -16.16 33.10
CA HIS A 153 -34.79 -17.56 33.45
C HIS A 153 -33.32 -17.86 33.77
N MET A 154 -32.39 -16.90 33.61
CA MET A 154 -30.97 -17.10 33.97
C MET A 154 -30.67 -16.77 35.44
N LEU A 155 -31.59 -16.15 36.17
CA LEU A 155 -31.36 -15.69 37.55
C LEU A 155 -31.69 -16.74 38.63
N THR A 156 -32.38 -17.83 38.28
CA THR A 156 -32.81 -18.84 39.27
C THR A 156 -31.91 -20.07 39.34
N SER A 157 -30.80 -20.13 38.59
CA SER A 157 -29.88 -21.26 38.60
C SER A 157 -28.67 -21.11 39.54
N PHE A 158 -28.70 -20.13 40.45
CA PHE A 158 -27.59 -19.86 41.39
C PHE A 158 -27.94 -20.02 42.88
N PHE A 159 -29.06 -20.67 43.22
CA PHE A 159 -29.36 -21.16 44.57
C PHE A 159 -29.85 -22.60 44.53
#